data_AF-A0AA50HZB9-F1
#
_entry.id   AF-A0AA50HZB9-F1
#
_cell.length_a   1.000
_cell.length_b   1.000
_cell.length_c   1.000
_cell.angle_alpha   90.00
_cell.angle_beta   90.00
_cell.angle_gamma   90.00
#
_symmetry.space_group_name_H-M   'P 1'
#
loop_
_entity.id
_entity.type
_entity.pdbx_description
1 polymer ?
#
loop_
_entity_poly.entity_id
_entity_poly.type
_entity_poly.pdbx_seq_one_letter_code
_entity_poly.pdbx_strand_id
1 'polypeptide(L)'
;MEEVRDLSKRERDRLLSSLRLILHHLLKWDYQPQKRSRSWQNTIDRERNNIELYLEDSPSLQRYLNDGVSLAKMYRLARADAIRETDLDFPKDCPYDIEDVLGRVISLSVNDPLEGDRQMKTNC
;
A
#
# COMPACT_ATOMS: atom_id res chain seq x y z
N MET A 1 20.15 -4.59 27.67
CA MET A 1 20.39 -4.42 26.22
C MET A 1 19.33 -5.19 25.44
N GLU A 2 18.10 -4.66 25.41
CA GLU A 2 16.96 -5.26 24.70
C GLU A 2 16.21 -4.22 23.86
N GLU A 3 16.80 -3.06 23.57
CA GLU A 3 16.12 -2.03 22.77
C GLU A 3 16.39 -2.18 21.26
N VAL A 4 17.57 -2.66 20.88
CA VAL A 4 18.00 -2.72 19.48
C VAL A 4 17.24 -3.78 18.66
N ARG A 5 16.89 -4.93 19.26
CA ARG A 5 16.17 -6.01 18.55
C ARG A 5 14.70 -5.69 18.30
N ASP A 6 14.08 -4.93 19.20
CA ASP A 6 12.66 -4.58 19.10
C ASP A 6 12.38 -3.42 18.15
N LEU A 7 13.35 -2.51 17.97
CA LEU A 7 13.25 -1.45 16.98
C LEU A 7 13.19 -2.03 15.56
N SER A 8 14.13 -2.91 15.22
CA SER A 8 14.17 -3.55 13.88
C SER A 8 12.93 -4.38 13.56
N LYS A 9 12.29 -4.98 14.58
CA LYS A 9 11.03 -5.71 14.39
C LYS A 9 9.86 -4.76 14.07
N ARG A 10 9.75 -3.66 14.81
CA ARG A 10 8.68 -2.67 14.63
C ARG A 10 8.75 -1.99 13.27
N GLU A 11 9.95 -1.60 12.81
CA GLU A 11 10.10 -0.96 11.50
C GLU A 11 9.73 -1.93 10.36
N ARG A 12 10.16 -3.19 10.46
CA ARG A 12 9.73 -4.23 9.53
C ARG A 12 8.21 -4.40 9.54
N ASP A 13 7.59 -4.46 10.71
CA ASP A 13 6.15 -4.65 10.80
C ASP A 13 5.38 -3.44 10.24
N ARG A 14 5.91 -2.22 10.37
CA ARG A 14 5.37 -1.01 9.72
C ARG A 14 5.48 -1.08 8.19
N LEU A 15 6.65 -1.41 7.66
CA LEU A 15 6.89 -1.61 6.23
C LEU A 15 5.90 -2.62 5.63
N LEU A 16 5.76 -3.79 6.27
CA LEU A 16 4.85 -4.84 5.85
C LEU A 16 3.38 -4.41 5.94
N SER A 17 3.03 -3.59 6.93
CA SER A 17 1.68 -3.04 7.06
C SER A 17 1.35 -2.06 5.93
N SER A 18 2.27 -1.16 5.59
CA SER A 18 2.12 -0.26 4.44
C SER A 18 2.03 -1.05 3.13
N LEU A 19 2.86 -2.07 2.94
CA LEU A 19 2.80 -2.97 1.79
C LEU A 19 1.42 -3.65 1.65
N ARG A 20 0.88 -4.20 2.74
CA ARG A 20 -0.46 -4.79 2.77
C ARG A 20 -1.56 -3.79 2.38
N LEU A 21 -1.48 -2.55 2.88
CA LEU A 21 -2.45 -1.50 2.55
C LEU A 21 -2.41 -1.14 1.06
N ILE A 22 -1.21 -0.97 0.49
CA ILE A 22 -1.07 -0.70 -0.94
C ILE A 22 -1.69 -1.83 -1.76
N LEU A 23 -1.36 -3.08 -1.45
CA LEU A 23 -1.92 -4.26 -2.13
C LEU A 23 -3.44 -4.34 -2.01
N HIS A 24 -3.99 -4.06 -0.83
CA HIS A 24 -5.44 -4.04 -0.59
C HIS A 24 -6.13 -3.00 -1.48
N HIS A 25 -5.58 -1.79 -1.54
CA HIS A 25 -6.13 -0.73 -2.37
C HIS A 25 -5.92 -0.98 -3.87
N LEU A 26 -4.80 -1.58 -4.29
CA LEU A 26 -4.55 -1.99 -5.68
C LEU A 26 -5.53 -3.06 -6.14
N LEU A 27 -5.79 -4.08 -5.31
CA LEU A 27 -6.81 -5.10 -5.61
C LEU A 27 -8.17 -4.45 -5.79
N LYS A 28 -8.57 -3.56 -4.87
CA LYS A 28 -9.82 -2.83 -5.01
C LYS A 28 -9.82 -1.92 -6.23
N TRP A 29 -8.69 -1.33 -6.59
CA TRP A 29 -8.55 -0.48 -7.76
C TRP A 29 -8.81 -1.22 -9.06
N ASP A 30 -8.22 -2.40 -9.23
CA ASP A 30 -8.32 -3.18 -10.46
C ASP A 30 -9.69 -3.85 -10.60
N TYR A 31 -10.26 -4.33 -9.50
CA TYR A 31 -11.51 -5.11 -9.51
C TYR A 31 -12.78 -4.28 -9.23
N GLN A 32 -12.65 -3.06 -8.69
CA GLN A 32 -13.78 -2.14 -8.50
C GLN A 32 -13.54 -0.79 -9.19
N PRO A 33 -13.43 -0.75 -10.54
CA PRO A 33 -13.25 0.50 -11.27
C PRO A 33 -14.32 1.55 -10.97
N GLN A 34 -15.55 1.12 -10.70
CA GLN A 34 -16.69 1.97 -10.36
C GLN A 34 -16.62 2.65 -8.99
N LYS A 35 -15.75 2.19 -8.09
CA LYS A 35 -15.55 2.78 -6.75
C LYS A 35 -14.19 3.46 -6.59
N ARG A 36 -13.43 3.60 -7.69
CA ARG A 36 -12.15 4.32 -7.68
C ARG A 36 -12.38 5.74 -7.18
N SER A 37 -11.62 6.12 -6.17
CA SER A 37 -11.71 7.45 -5.56
C SER A 37 -10.30 8.01 -5.37
N ARG A 38 -10.21 9.34 -5.39
CA ARG A 38 -8.96 10.05 -5.06
C ARG A 38 -8.44 9.68 -3.66
N SER A 39 -9.33 9.33 -2.74
CA SER A 39 -8.94 8.88 -1.40
C SER A 39 -8.14 7.57 -1.43
N TRP A 40 -8.47 6.62 -2.31
CA TRP A 40 -7.71 5.38 -2.46
C TRP A 40 -6.34 5.64 -3.08
N GLN A 41 -6.29 6.50 -4.11
CA GLN A 41 -5.03 6.94 -4.71
C GLN A 41 -4.12 7.62 -3.68
N ASN A 42 -4.64 8.61 -2.96
CA ASN A 42 -3.90 9.32 -1.91
C ASN A 42 -3.40 8.37 -0.81
N THR A 43 -4.17 7.33 -0.49
CA THR A 43 -3.73 6.32 0.48
C THR A 43 -2.55 5.52 -0.07
N ILE A 44 -2.63 5.06 -1.32
CA ILE A 44 -1.52 4.35 -1.98
C ILE A 44 -0.27 5.22 -2.02
N ASP A 45 -0.38 6.47 -2.47
CA ASP A 45 0.75 7.38 -2.57
C ASP A 45 1.35 7.69 -1.19
N ARG A 46 0.52 7.88 -0.16
CA ARG A 46 0.98 8.04 1.22
C ARG A 46 1.75 6.82 1.71
N GLU A 47 1.22 5.61 1.51
CA GLU A 47 1.89 4.39 1.94
C GLU A 47 3.19 4.13 1.16
N ARG A 48 3.26 4.54 -0.12
CA ARG A 48 4.51 4.51 -0.90
C ARG A 48 5.57 5.43 -0.31
N ASN A 49 5.20 6.68 -0.02
CA ASN A 49 6.10 7.63 0.66
C ASN A 49 6.52 7.10 2.03
N ASN A 50 5.62 6.47 2.80
CA ASN A 50 5.97 5.85 4.08
C ASN A 50 7.02 4.74 3.90
N ILE A 51 6.89 3.91 2.86
CA ILE A 51 7.88 2.88 2.55
C ILE A 51 9.25 3.52 2.25
N GLU A 52 9.30 4.57 1.43
CA GLU A 52 10.54 5.30 1.16
C GLU A 52 11.17 5.83 2.44
N LEU A 53 10.39 6.48 3.32
CA LEU A 53 10.87 6.96 4.62
C LEU A 53 11.42 5.82 5.50
N TYR A 54 10.75 4.66 5.53
CA TYR A 54 11.25 3.50 6.29
C TYR A 54 12.55 2.95 5.72
N LEU A 55 12.76 3.04 4.41
CA LEU A 55 14.01 2.64 3.76
C LEU A 55 15.12 3.65 4.01
N GLU A 56 14.82 4.95 4.09
CA GLU A 56 15.77 5.99 4.46
C GLU A 56 16.26 5.80 5.90
N ASP A 57 15.34 5.55 6.84
CA ASP A 57 15.68 5.27 8.24
C ASP A 57 16.48 3.96 8.38
N SER A 58 16.06 2.92 7.64
CA SER A 58 16.55 1.56 7.78
C SER A 58 16.70 0.86 6.41
N PRO A 59 17.80 1.09 5.67
CA PRO A 59 17.99 0.50 4.33
C PRO A 59 18.06 -1.03 4.35
N SER A 60 18.37 -1.62 5.51
CA SER A 60 18.34 -3.08 5.70
C SER A 60 16.94 -3.70 5.51
N LEU A 61 15.88 -2.88 5.53
CA LEU A 61 14.50 -3.30 5.30
C LEU A 61 14.19 -3.55 3.82
N GLN A 62 14.98 -2.99 2.89
CA GLN A 62 14.80 -3.18 1.46
C GLN A 62 14.79 -4.67 1.07
N ARG A 63 15.53 -5.50 1.81
CA ARG A 63 15.54 -6.96 1.63
C ARG A 63 14.16 -7.59 1.75
N TYR A 64 13.25 -7.03 2.54
CA TYR A 64 11.90 -7.56 2.73
C TYR A 64 10.95 -7.12 1.61
N LEU A 65 11.22 -5.98 0.95
CA LEU A 65 10.49 -5.57 -0.24
C LEU A 65 10.88 -6.43 -1.45
N ASN A 66 12.17 -6.72 -1.58
CA ASN A 66 12.71 -7.58 -2.64
C ASN A 66 12.51 -9.08 -2.36
N ASP A 67 12.07 -9.44 -1.15
CA ASP A 67 11.73 -10.81 -0.80
C ASP A 67 10.32 -11.15 -1.29
N GLY A 68 10.23 -11.93 -2.36
CA GLY A 68 8.96 -12.41 -2.91
C GLY A 68 8.10 -13.19 -1.91
N VAL A 69 8.71 -13.79 -0.88
CA VAL A 69 7.97 -14.49 0.19
C VAL A 69 7.19 -13.48 1.04
N SER A 70 7.80 -12.35 1.36
CA SER A 70 7.18 -11.25 2.12
C SER A 70 6.04 -10.61 1.34
N LEU A 71 6.26 -10.34 0.04
CA LEU A 71 5.23 -9.83 -0.87
C LEU A 71 4.03 -10.79 -0.96
N ALA A 72 4.27 -12.07 -1.25
CA ALA A 72 3.22 -13.09 -1.35
C ALA A 72 2.47 -13.30 -0.02
N LYS A 73 3.15 -13.13 1.12
CA LYS A 73 2.51 -13.17 2.44
C LYS A 73 1.60 -11.97 2.66
N MET A 74 2.06 -10.75 2.34
CA MET A 74 1.25 -9.54 2.49
C MET A 74 0.07 -9.54 1.50
N TYR A 75 0.27 -10.03 0.28
CA TYR A 75 -0.79 -10.22 -0.71
C TYR A 75 -1.91 -11.11 -0.18
N ARG A 76 -1.58 -12.26 0.41
CA ARG A 76 -2.59 -13.17 0.98
C ARG A 76 -3.44 -12.50 2.06
N LEU A 77 -2.83 -11.67 2.91
CA LEU A 77 -3.53 -10.91 3.93
C LEU A 77 -4.41 -9.81 3.32
N ALA A 78 -3.85 -9.02 2.41
CA ALA A 78 -4.57 -7.96 1.70
C ALA A 78 -5.76 -8.52 0.90
N ARG A 79 -5.58 -9.66 0.24
CA ARG A 79 -6.63 -10.40 -0.44
C ARG A 79 -7.75 -10.81 0.53
N ALA A 80 -7.41 -11.37 1.69
CA ALA A 80 -8.40 -11.75 2.68
C ALA A 80 -9.20 -10.53 3.20
N ASP A 81 -8.55 -9.38 3.40
CA ASP A 81 -9.24 -8.14 3.75
C ASP A 81 -10.14 -7.64 2.63
N ALA A 82 -9.65 -7.65 1.39
CA ALA A 82 -10.41 -7.22 0.24
C ALA A 82 -11.65 -8.10 0.03
N ILE A 83 -11.52 -9.42 0.15
CA ILE A 83 -12.66 -10.35 0.10
C ILE A 83 -13.65 -10.01 1.20
N ARG A 84 -13.18 -9.84 2.44
CA ARG A 84 -14.04 -9.52 3.59
C ARG A 84 -14.78 -8.19 3.44
N GLU A 85 -14.20 -7.21 2.76
CA GLU A 85 -14.81 -5.90 2.52
C GLU A 85 -15.75 -5.85 1.31
N THR A 86 -15.47 -6.66 0.29
CA THR A 86 -16.07 -6.48 -1.04
C THR A 86 -16.91 -7.68 -1.49
N ASP A 87 -16.74 -8.83 -0.84
CA ASP A 87 -17.33 -10.12 -1.18
C ASP A 87 -17.03 -10.56 -2.63
N LEU A 88 -15.92 -10.05 -3.20
CA LEU A 88 -15.42 -10.41 -4.53
C LEU A 88 -14.28 -11.41 -4.42
N ASP A 89 -14.15 -12.29 -5.42
CA ASP A 89 -12.99 -13.17 -5.53
C ASP A 89 -11.84 -12.48 -6.26
N PHE A 90 -10.63 -12.70 -5.76
CA PHE A 90 -9.39 -12.14 -6.29
C PHE A 90 -8.40 -13.29 -6.59
N PRO A 91 -7.41 -13.08 -7.48
CA PRO A 91 -6.42 -14.09 -7.82
C PRO A 91 -5.74 -14.69 -6.60
N LYS A 92 -5.40 -15.98 -6.65
CA LYS A 92 -4.69 -16.63 -5.53
C LYS A 92 -3.21 -16.26 -5.51
N ASP A 93 -2.64 -16.09 -6.69
CA ASP A 93 -1.26 -15.66 -6.89
C ASP A 93 -1.21 -14.14 -7.02
N CYS A 94 -0.14 -13.54 -6.49
CA CYS A 94 0.06 -12.10 -6.57
C CYS A 94 0.33 -11.69 -8.02
N PRO A 95 -0.52 -10.87 -8.66
CA PRO A 95 -0.30 -10.41 -10.03
C PRO A 95 0.59 -9.17 -10.11
N TYR A 96 1.06 -8.66 -8.97
CA TYR A 96 1.85 -7.43 -8.87
C TYR A 96 3.25 -7.75 -8.40
N ASP A 97 4.25 -7.14 -9.04
CA ASP A 97 5.60 -7.11 -8.54
C ASP A 97 5.81 -5.94 -7.58
N ILE A 98 6.91 -5.95 -6.84
CA ILE A 98 7.22 -4.85 -5.92
C ILE A 98 7.37 -3.51 -6.66
N GLU A 99 7.89 -3.55 -7.88
CA GLU A 99 7.98 -2.38 -8.76
C GLU A 99 6.60 -1.85 -9.14
N ASP A 100 5.61 -2.71 -9.38
CA ASP A 100 4.23 -2.28 -9.59
C ASP A 100 3.65 -1.68 -8.32
N VAL A 101 3.86 -2.33 -7.18
CA VAL A 101 3.34 -1.85 -5.90
C VAL A 101 3.84 -0.44 -5.60
N LEU A 102 5.13 -0.18 -5.80
CA LEU A 102 5.78 1.09 -5.48
C LEU A 102 5.64 2.14 -6.60
N GLY A 103 5.71 1.72 -7.87
CA GLY A 103 5.85 2.61 -9.02
C GLY A 103 4.67 2.65 -9.96
N ARG A 104 3.67 1.77 -9.83
CA ARG A 104 2.51 1.76 -10.75
C ARG A 104 1.81 3.11 -10.73
N VAL A 105 1.72 3.73 -11.90
CA VAL A 105 0.99 4.99 -12.09
C VAL A 105 -0.49 4.68 -12.05
N ILE A 106 -1.15 5.17 -11.00
CA ILE A 106 -2.58 5.01 -10.80
C ILE A 106 -3.25 6.31 -11.23
N SER A 107 -3.54 6.45 -12.52
CA SER A 107 -4.25 7.62 -13.02
C SER A 107 -5.77 7.41 -12.91
N LEU A 108 -6.44 8.28 -12.15
CA LEU A 108 -7.85 8.56 -12.46
C LEU A 108 -7.82 9.31 -13.80
N SER A 109 -8.25 8.68 -14.88
CA SER A 109 -8.61 9.42 -16.08
C SER A 109 -9.77 10.34 -15.69
N VAL A 110 -9.43 11.59 -15.40
CA VAL A 110 -10.35 12.67 -15.08
C VAL A 110 -11.09 13.00 -16.37
N ASN A 111 -12.27 12.43 -16.56
CA ASN A 111 -13.34 13.14 -17.25
C ASN A 111 -14.14 13.90 -16.18
N ASP A 112 -13.63 15.05 -15.73
CA ASP A 112 -14.38 16.30 -15.56
C ASP A 112 -13.55 17.41 -14.87
N PRO A 113 -13.63 18.67 -15.33
CA PRO A 113 -12.77 19.77 -14.90
C PRO A 113 -13.38 20.54 -13.73
N LEU A 114 -13.28 20.04 -12.49
CA LEU A 114 -13.53 20.84 -11.28
C LEU A 114 -12.66 20.35 -10.12
N GLU A 115 -11.38 20.72 -10.10
CA GLU A 115 -10.57 20.74 -8.88
C GLU A 115 -10.99 21.95 -8.02
N GLY A 116 -12.09 21.78 -7.29
CA GLY A 116 -12.53 22.68 -6.23
C GLY A 116 -12.15 22.10 -4.87
N ASP A 117 -11.25 22.81 -4.18
CA ASP A 117 -11.09 22.91 -2.73
C ASP A 117 -11.13 21.63 -1.88
N ARG A 118 -9.94 21.24 -1.38
CA ARG A 118 -9.78 21.08 0.08
C ARG A 118 -8.34 21.26 0.54
N GLN A 119 -7.95 22.52 0.64
CA GLN A 119 -7.00 22.97 1.66
C GLN A 119 -7.66 22.83 3.05
N MET A 120 -6.85 22.50 4.06
CA MET A 120 -7.10 22.57 5.52
C MET A 120 -8.06 21.48 6.09
N LYS A 121 -7.77 20.85 7.23
CA LYS A 121 -7.19 21.41 8.47
C LYS A 121 -6.37 20.37 9.23
N THR A 122 -5.08 20.66 9.41
CA THR A 122 -4.43 20.57 10.71
C THR A 122 -5.10 21.61 11.62
N ASN A 123 -5.54 21.23 12.82
CA ASN A 123 -5.79 22.07 14.00
C ASN A 123 -6.14 21.10 15.15
N CYS A 124 -5.36 20.90 16.22
CA CYS A 124 -4.96 21.85 17.27
C CYS A 124 -5.34 23.32 17.06
#